data_AF-A0AA38MCW5-F1
#
_entry.id   AF-A0AA38MCW5-F1
#
_cell.length_a   1.000
_cell.length_b   1.000
_cell.length_c   1.000
_cell.angle_alpha   90.00
_cell.angle_beta   90.00
_cell.angle_gamma   90.00
#
_symmetry.space_group_name_H-M   'P 1'
#
loop_
_entity.id
_entity.type
_entity.pdbx_description
1 polymer ?
#
loop_
_entity_poly.entity_id
_entity_poly.type
_entity_poly.pdbx_seq_one_letter_code
_entity_poly.pdbx_strand_id
1 'polypeptide(L)'
;MDSDDAEHYDTLIKQSEENSRVVTTLVKDQINIVRTTILTVNNTLKAVTDNQKILFQSLGNITNAINNNKEHIERIYQEVSADEHISLFNTYLSQYSFDVLTLFQSILDARRGSLHPSILSPTEVVAQLKIAQQNLPTGLELPTTPDEEHSHLIFDVASIVSFFNNNNFVFVVKIPLLDVTQYYIYELQPLPAHVLNNNFITILANDRYIAVDDSKQLYFYLNEAEISHCHKFETSTLPKFICKQNSFVKIAHVEQSCEIALIVNNNIQTIPNSCNKKLIHLNTTLFIKLHSLNSWAFVTTMVDTVIISCIHMTPFDVKINGTGSITIANNCRGYAKSGTLNTQASIQNQTSPASFVPTLNISTICCSQILLKKLNSTKLRHPSIGMKAYDNFIQDIGAANHNLDHLEMEVLKEEEAQRHATTLRHTSIIGYVVASTVIFVGVLILVHRVVRRRRRLPPPTRPRQFLALAPLEASSPEEEAEAHYMASTSQDVLEDAPPAEHGNIFAPRRSARVAQRRTNAVL
;
A
#
# COMPACT_ATOMS: atom_id res chain seq x y z
N MET A 1 71.55 138.39 -32.81
CA MET A 1 71.01 137.30 -31.96
C MET A 1 70.02 137.94 -31.05
N ASP A 2 68.78 137.49 -31.12
CA ASP A 2 67.62 138.38 -31.17
C ASP A 2 66.49 137.91 -30.25
N SER A 3 65.41 138.69 -30.19
CA SER A 3 64.28 138.44 -29.30
C SER A 3 63.46 137.18 -29.65
N ASP A 4 63.57 136.70 -30.89
CA ASP A 4 62.69 135.65 -31.44
C ASP A 4 62.91 134.26 -30.82
N ASP A 5 64.14 133.95 -30.38
CA ASP A 5 64.47 132.66 -29.78
C ASP A 5 63.65 132.40 -28.48
N ALA A 6 63.29 133.46 -27.75
CA ALA A 6 62.59 133.35 -26.46
C ALA A 6 61.12 132.91 -26.60
N GLU A 7 60.41 133.37 -27.63
CA GLU A 7 58.98 133.08 -27.82
C GLU A 7 58.74 131.64 -28.29
N HIS A 8 59.69 131.06 -29.02
CA HIS A 8 59.64 129.66 -29.45
C HIS A 8 59.71 128.67 -28.29
N TYR A 9 60.54 128.94 -27.26
CA TYR A 9 60.64 128.04 -26.11
C TYR A 9 59.45 128.13 -25.15
N ASP A 10 58.90 129.33 -24.89
CA ASP A 10 57.77 129.50 -23.96
C ASP A 10 56.48 128.82 -24.47
N THR A 11 56.24 128.83 -25.79
CA THR A 11 55.12 128.11 -26.41
C THR A 11 55.29 126.58 -26.30
N LEU A 12 56.50 126.06 -26.55
CA LEU A 12 56.80 124.63 -26.37
C LEU A 12 56.69 124.18 -24.90
N ILE A 13 57.11 125.02 -23.94
CA ILE A 13 57.01 124.75 -22.51
C ILE A 13 55.54 124.58 -22.08
N LYS A 14 54.65 125.49 -22.50
CA LYS A 14 53.21 125.43 -22.18
C LYS A 14 52.55 124.18 -22.75
N GLN A 15 52.86 123.83 -24.01
CA GLN A 15 52.33 122.61 -24.63
C GLN A 15 52.88 121.31 -24.00
N SER A 16 54.08 121.36 -23.40
CA SER A 16 54.65 120.26 -22.61
C SER A 16 53.96 120.11 -21.25
N GLU A 17 53.66 121.21 -20.56
CA GLU A 17 53.03 121.19 -19.24
C GLU A 17 51.58 120.66 -19.28
N GLU A 18 50.79 121.06 -20.28
CA GLU A 18 49.41 120.59 -20.42
C GLU A 18 49.32 119.10 -20.75
N ASN A 19 50.14 118.61 -21.68
CA ASN A 19 50.28 117.18 -21.96
C ASN A 19 50.72 116.39 -20.71
N SER A 20 51.65 116.93 -19.91
CA SER A 20 52.12 116.29 -18.67
C SER A 20 51.00 116.08 -17.66
N ARG A 21 50.03 117.00 -17.58
CA ARG A 21 48.86 116.87 -16.70
C ARG A 21 47.89 115.79 -17.19
N VAL A 22 47.64 115.70 -18.50
CA VAL A 22 46.77 114.66 -19.11
C VAL A 22 47.40 113.26 -18.97
N VAL A 23 48.72 113.13 -19.16
CA VAL A 23 49.44 111.89 -18.88
C VAL A 23 49.33 111.50 -17.41
N THR A 24 49.44 112.47 -16.49
CA THR A 24 49.34 112.21 -15.04
C THR A 24 47.97 111.68 -14.61
N THR A 25 46.86 112.18 -15.19
CA THR A 25 45.52 111.65 -14.88
C THR A 25 45.29 110.26 -15.49
N LEU A 26 45.69 110.05 -16.75
CA LEU A 26 45.60 108.73 -17.40
C LEU A 26 46.40 107.65 -16.66
N VAL A 27 47.62 107.98 -16.21
CA VAL A 27 48.45 107.07 -15.39
C VAL A 27 47.78 106.79 -14.03
N LYS A 28 47.16 107.78 -13.39
CA LYS A 28 46.44 107.60 -12.12
C LYS A 28 45.24 106.65 -12.25
N ASP A 29 44.48 106.75 -13.35
CA ASP A 29 43.33 105.89 -13.59
C ASP A 29 43.76 104.47 -14.03
N GLN A 30 44.83 104.33 -14.83
CA GLN A 30 45.46 103.03 -15.07
C GLN A 30 45.95 102.38 -13.76
N ILE A 31 46.60 103.13 -12.85
CA ILE A 31 47.02 102.61 -11.53
C ILE A 31 45.82 102.14 -10.71
N ASN A 32 44.68 102.84 -10.76
CA ASN A 32 43.47 102.43 -10.07
C ASN A 32 42.85 101.15 -10.67
N ILE A 33 42.80 101.04 -12.01
CA ILE A 33 42.32 99.84 -12.73
C ILE A 33 43.25 98.65 -12.47
N VAL A 34 44.56 98.85 -12.48
CA VAL A 34 45.55 97.83 -12.13
C VAL A 34 45.39 97.40 -10.67
N ARG A 35 45.17 98.34 -9.73
CA ARG A 35 44.92 98.01 -8.32
C ARG A 35 43.65 97.19 -8.14
N THR A 36 42.53 97.55 -8.76
CA THR A 36 41.28 96.77 -8.65
C THR A 36 41.42 95.41 -9.32
N THR A 37 42.13 95.32 -10.44
CA THR A 37 42.44 94.05 -11.12
C THR A 37 43.35 93.15 -10.27
N ILE A 38 44.36 93.69 -9.60
CA ILE A 38 45.19 92.92 -8.65
C ILE A 38 44.36 92.42 -7.47
N LEU A 39 43.43 93.23 -6.94
CA LEU A 39 42.54 92.82 -5.86
C LEU A 39 41.55 91.74 -6.29
N THR A 40 40.97 91.81 -7.50
CA THR A 40 40.09 90.75 -8.01
C THR A 40 40.87 89.48 -8.35
N VAL A 41 42.07 89.58 -8.95
CA VAL A 41 42.97 88.44 -9.21
C VAL A 41 43.41 87.76 -7.91
N ASN A 42 43.72 88.52 -6.86
CA ASN A 42 44.06 87.94 -5.56
C ASN A 42 42.84 87.23 -4.91
N ASN A 43 41.65 87.82 -5.03
CA ASN A 43 40.41 87.23 -4.52
C ASN A 43 40.00 85.96 -5.31
N THR A 44 40.17 85.94 -6.63
CA THR A 44 39.92 84.73 -7.44
C THR A 44 40.99 83.66 -7.22
N LEU A 45 42.26 84.04 -7.08
CA LEU A 45 43.33 83.10 -6.73
C LEU A 45 43.08 82.44 -5.36
N LYS A 46 42.62 83.22 -4.38
CA LYS A 46 42.16 82.68 -3.09
C LYS A 46 40.98 81.72 -3.26
N ALA A 47 39.93 82.13 -3.98
CA ALA A 47 38.75 81.28 -4.22
C ALA A 47 39.11 79.98 -4.98
N VAL A 48 40.05 80.03 -5.92
CA VAL A 48 40.61 78.85 -6.60
C VAL A 48 41.37 77.96 -5.63
N THR A 49 42.16 78.53 -4.71
CA THR A 49 42.88 77.78 -3.67
C THR A 49 41.91 77.10 -2.68
N ASP A 50 40.87 77.81 -2.24
CA ASP A 50 39.83 77.27 -1.37
C ASP A 50 39.02 76.16 -2.08
N ASN A 51 38.66 76.35 -3.36
CA ASN A 51 38.01 75.33 -4.19
C ASN A 51 38.91 74.10 -4.42
N GLN A 52 40.21 74.30 -4.65
CA GLN A 52 41.19 73.22 -4.80
C GLN A 52 41.31 72.40 -3.51
N LYS A 53 41.26 73.04 -2.34
CA LYS A 53 41.22 72.35 -1.05
C LYS A 53 39.94 71.54 -0.88
N ILE A 54 38.78 72.09 -1.24
CA ILE A 54 37.49 71.37 -1.22
C ILE A 54 37.53 70.17 -2.18
N LEU A 55 38.11 70.32 -3.37
CA LEU A 55 38.29 69.25 -4.34
C LEU A 55 39.16 68.11 -3.80
N PHE A 56 40.29 68.40 -3.16
CA PHE A 56 41.13 67.36 -2.55
C PHE A 56 40.43 66.67 -1.38
N GLN A 57 39.63 67.39 -0.59
CA GLN A 57 38.83 66.79 0.49
C GLN A 57 37.70 65.90 -0.04
N SER A 58 37.01 66.30 -1.11
CA SER A 58 35.98 65.45 -1.73
C SER A 58 36.58 64.24 -2.44
N LEU A 59 37.71 64.38 -3.12
CA LEU A 59 38.48 63.26 -3.68
C LEU A 59 38.90 62.26 -2.60
N GLY A 60 39.44 62.73 -1.47
CA GLY A 60 39.78 61.85 -0.33
C GLY A 60 38.57 61.10 0.23
N ASN A 61 37.44 61.78 0.40
CA ASN A 61 36.19 61.15 0.84
C ASN A 61 35.67 60.11 -0.16
N ILE A 62 35.78 60.39 -1.47
CA ILE A 62 35.42 59.44 -2.54
C ILE A 62 36.35 58.22 -2.52
N THR A 63 37.67 58.41 -2.38
CA THR A 63 38.64 57.30 -2.27
C THR A 63 38.34 56.41 -1.07
N ASN A 64 38.04 56.99 0.09
CA ASN A 64 37.66 56.24 1.29
C ASN A 64 36.35 55.47 1.08
N ALA A 65 35.34 56.08 0.45
CA ALA A 65 34.09 55.39 0.12
C ALA A 65 34.28 54.24 -0.87
N ILE A 66 35.16 54.40 -1.87
CA ILE A 66 35.51 53.33 -2.82
C ILE A 66 36.20 52.16 -2.11
N ASN A 67 37.16 52.44 -1.23
CA ASN A 67 37.87 51.40 -0.47
C ASN A 67 36.91 50.62 0.46
N ASN A 68 36.08 51.33 1.23
CA ASN A 68 35.08 50.69 2.09
C ASN A 68 34.08 49.84 1.28
N ASN A 69 33.61 50.35 0.13
CA ASN A 69 32.73 49.60 -0.75
C ASN A 69 33.43 48.36 -1.35
N LYS A 70 34.72 48.43 -1.64
CA LYS A 70 35.52 47.28 -2.09
C LYS A 70 35.55 46.19 -1.01
N GLU A 71 35.85 46.54 0.24
CA GLU A 71 35.84 45.58 1.37
C GLU A 71 34.45 44.98 1.66
N HIS A 72 33.38 45.72 1.35
CA HIS A 72 32.01 45.18 1.39
C HIS A 72 31.72 44.23 0.23
N ILE A 73 32.15 44.55 -1.00
CA ILE A 73 31.99 43.67 -2.16
C ILE A 73 32.81 42.37 -2.00
N GLU A 74 34.04 42.45 -1.49
CA GLU A 74 34.88 41.26 -1.23
C GLU A 74 34.27 40.36 -0.14
N ARG A 75 33.64 40.94 0.90
CA ARG A 75 32.87 40.16 1.89
C ARG A 75 31.61 39.52 1.32
N ILE A 76 30.80 40.27 0.57
CA ILE A 76 29.59 39.72 -0.09
C ILE A 76 29.96 38.58 -1.04
N TYR A 77 31.10 38.66 -1.74
CA TYR A 77 31.59 37.58 -2.60
C TYR A 77 31.99 36.33 -1.80
N GLN A 78 32.58 36.50 -0.62
CA GLN A 78 32.89 35.39 0.30
C GLN A 78 31.62 34.78 0.92
N GLU A 79 30.65 35.60 1.32
CA GLU A 79 29.34 35.16 1.85
C GLU A 79 28.57 34.34 0.81
N VAL A 80 28.42 34.87 -0.42
CA VAL A 80 27.75 34.16 -1.53
C VAL A 80 28.47 32.85 -1.86
N SER A 81 29.81 32.85 -1.92
CA SER A 81 30.56 31.62 -2.20
C SER A 81 30.43 30.59 -1.06
N ALA A 82 30.36 31.03 0.21
CA ALA A 82 30.10 30.13 1.33
C ALA A 82 28.70 29.52 1.25
N ASP A 83 27.67 30.32 0.95
CA ASP A 83 26.28 29.85 0.77
C ASP A 83 26.16 28.89 -0.42
N GLU A 84 26.87 29.11 -1.53
CA GLU A 84 26.95 28.17 -2.65
C GLU A 84 27.51 26.80 -2.22
N HIS A 85 28.63 26.78 -1.47
CA HIS A 85 29.21 25.55 -0.96
C HIS A 85 28.31 24.85 0.07
N ILE A 86 27.64 25.59 0.95
CA ILE A 86 26.67 25.06 1.92
C ILE A 86 25.45 24.47 1.21
N SER A 87 24.93 25.15 0.18
CA SER A 87 23.82 24.66 -0.65
C SER A 87 24.18 23.37 -1.39
N LEU A 88 25.37 23.31 -1.99
CA LEU A 88 25.89 22.12 -2.66
C LEU A 88 26.11 20.94 -1.67
N PHE A 89 26.67 21.22 -0.50
CA PHE A 89 26.88 20.20 0.54
C PHE A 89 25.55 19.66 1.09
N ASN A 90 24.57 20.52 1.35
CA ASN A 90 23.22 20.12 1.74
C ASN A 90 22.53 19.29 0.64
N THR A 91 22.77 19.61 -0.63
CA THR A 91 22.26 18.83 -1.77
C THR A 91 22.87 17.42 -1.76
N TYR A 92 24.18 17.28 -1.57
CA TYR A 92 24.84 15.97 -1.47
C TYR A 92 24.40 15.18 -0.23
N LEU A 93 24.22 15.82 0.93
CA LEU A 93 23.70 15.16 2.14
C LEU A 93 22.25 14.67 1.94
N SER A 94 21.41 15.47 1.29
CA SER A 94 20.03 15.11 0.95
C SER A 94 19.98 13.91 0.00
N GLN A 95 20.80 13.93 -1.06
CA GLN A 95 20.93 12.80 -1.98
C GLN A 95 21.45 11.54 -1.28
N TYR A 96 22.52 11.64 -0.49
CA TYR A 96 23.07 10.50 0.26
C TYR A 96 22.04 9.90 1.24
N SER A 97 21.26 10.74 1.92
CA SER A 97 20.15 10.31 2.77
C SER A 97 19.08 9.56 1.97
N PHE A 98 18.70 10.08 0.79
CA PHE A 98 17.74 9.43 -0.11
C PHE A 98 18.26 8.08 -0.63
N ASP A 99 19.53 7.99 -1.04
CA ASP A 99 20.15 6.78 -1.55
C ASP A 99 20.24 5.69 -0.45
N VAL A 100 20.62 6.08 0.78
CA VAL A 100 20.64 5.17 1.95
C VAL A 100 19.23 4.68 2.31
N LEU A 101 18.22 5.56 2.30
CA LEU A 101 16.82 5.17 2.54
C LEU A 101 16.29 4.23 1.46
N THR A 102 16.59 4.52 0.19
CA THR A 102 16.20 3.69 -0.97
C THR A 102 16.85 2.32 -0.90
N LEU A 103 18.14 2.24 -0.54
CA LEU A 103 18.85 0.98 -0.35
C LEU A 103 18.30 0.19 0.84
N PHE A 104 17.96 0.84 1.95
CA PHE A 104 17.34 0.19 3.10
C PHE A 104 15.95 -0.39 2.78
N GLN A 105 15.10 0.37 2.08
CA GLN A 105 13.79 -0.10 1.59
C GLN A 105 13.96 -1.28 0.62
N SER A 106 14.89 -1.16 -0.33
CA SER A 106 15.26 -2.23 -1.28
C SER A 106 15.65 -3.54 -0.60
N ILE A 107 16.40 -3.48 0.51
CA ILE A 107 16.78 -4.66 1.31
C ILE A 107 15.57 -5.23 2.07
N LEU A 108 14.69 -4.39 2.62
CA LEU A 108 13.48 -4.83 3.32
C LEU A 108 12.48 -5.52 2.38
N ASP A 109 12.28 -4.98 1.17
CA ASP A 109 11.35 -5.55 0.20
C ASP A 109 11.89 -6.84 -0.42
N ALA A 110 13.20 -6.92 -0.71
CA ALA A 110 13.82 -8.17 -1.11
C ALA A 110 13.73 -9.26 -0.02
N ARG A 111 13.76 -8.88 1.27
CA ARG A 111 13.47 -9.81 2.39
C ARG A 111 12.00 -10.22 2.51
N ARG A 112 11.07 -9.46 1.94
CA ARG A 112 9.64 -9.81 1.77
C ARG A 112 9.39 -10.61 0.49
N GLY A 113 10.39 -10.78 -0.38
CA GLY A 113 10.28 -11.44 -1.68
C GLY A 113 9.80 -10.53 -2.82
N SER A 114 9.79 -9.20 -2.64
CA SER A 114 9.43 -8.21 -3.67
C SER A 114 10.66 -7.45 -4.16
N LEU A 115 10.63 -6.89 -5.38
CA LEU A 115 11.70 -6.05 -5.90
C LEU A 115 11.31 -4.58 -5.78
N HIS A 116 12.16 -3.79 -5.12
CA HIS A 116 12.01 -2.34 -5.14
C HIS A 116 12.44 -1.81 -6.53
N PRO A 117 11.62 -1.01 -7.25
CA PRO A 117 11.89 -0.63 -8.64
C PRO A 117 13.22 0.10 -8.87
N SER A 118 13.79 0.74 -7.85
CA SER A 118 15.11 1.39 -7.92
C SER A 118 16.30 0.43 -7.97
N ILE A 119 16.10 -0.88 -7.73
CA ILE A 119 17.14 -1.91 -7.90
C ILE A 119 17.28 -2.29 -9.38
N LEU A 120 16.15 -2.46 -10.04
CA LEU A 120 16.02 -2.96 -11.40
C LEU A 120 14.61 -2.62 -11.91
N SER A 121 14.53 -1.86 -12.99
CA SER A 121 13.26 -1.39 -13.54
C SER A 121 12.54 -2.44 -14.40
N PRO A 122 11.21 -2.33 -14.60
CA PRO A 122 10.46 -3.22 -15.49
C PRO A 122 11.00 -3.27 -16.93
N THR A 123 11.45 -2.13 -17.46
CA THR A 123 12.02 -2.03 -18.82
C THR A 123 13.37 -2.75 -18.92
N GLU A 124 14.21 -2.71 -17.88
CA GLU A 124 15.45 -3.48 -17.82
C GLU A 124 15.19 -4.98 -17.71
N VAL A 125 14.23 -5.43 -16.90
CA VAL A 125 13.82 -6.85 -16.85
C VAL A 125 13.37 -7.34 -18.22
N VAL A 126 12.50 -6.58 -18.89
CA VAL A 126 12.02 -6.88 -20.25
C VAL A 126 13.17 -6.95 -21.26
N ALA A 127 14.14 -6.03 -21.19
CA ALA A 127 15.31 -6.03 -22.06
C ALA A 127 16.20 -7.26 -21.85
N GLN A 128 16.52 -7.61 -20.59
CA GLN A 128 17.33 -8.79 -20.27
C GLN A 128 16.62 -10.09 -20.65
N LEU A 129 15.31 -10.18 -20.46
CA LEU A 129 14.53 -11.35 -20.85
C LEU A 129 14.48 -11.58 -22.37
N LYS A 130 14.38 -10.52 -23.19
CA LYS A 130 14.47 -10.64 -24.66
C LYS A 130 15.82 -11.20 -25.14
N ILE A 131 16.89 -10.96 -24.40
CA ILE A 131 18.23 -11.54 -24.66
C ILE A 131 18.28 -13.00 -24.18
N ALA A 132 17.78 -13.27 -22.97
CA ALA A 132 17.74 -14.61 -22.38
C ALA A 132 16.85 -15.58 -23.19
N GLN A 133 15.75 -15.10 -23.77
CA GLN A 133 14.77 -15.89 -24.54
C GLN A 133 15.41 -16.64 -25.71
N GLN A 134 16.48 -16.11 -26.31
CA GLN A 134 17.21 -16.74 -27.42
C GLN A 134 18.05 -17.96 -26.98
N ASN A 135 18.26 -18.13 -25.67
CA ASN A 135 19.16 -19.12 -25.07
C ASN A 135 18.42 -20.07 -24.10
N LEU A 136 17.08 -20.14 -24.17
CA LEU A 136 16.29 -21.02 -23.31
C LEU A 136 16.49 -22.50 -23.67
N PRO A 137 16.44 -23.43 -22.70
CA PRO A 137 16.44 -24.86 -22.97
C PRO A 137 15.22 -25.29 -23.80
N THR A 138 15.40 -26.27 -24.68
CA THR A 138 14.33 -26.81 -25.53
C THR A 138 13.17 -27.35 -24.69
N GLY A 139 11.96 -26.88 -24.96
CA GLY A 139 10.74 -27.27 -24.23
C GLY A 139 10.44 -26.43 -22.98
N LEU A 140 11.22 -25.37 -22.72
CA LEU A 140 10.95 -24.39 -21.67
C LEU A 140 10.67 -22.98 -22.23
N GLU A 141 9.66 -22.31 -21.68
CA GLU A 141 9.23 -20.96 -22.05
C GLU A 141 9.22 -19.99 -20.85
N LEU A 142 9.09 -18.69 -21.12
CA LEU A 142 8.89 -17.67 -20.10
C LEU A 142 7.42 -17.67 -19.62
N PRO A 143 7.13 -17.25 -18.37
CA PRO A 143 5.77 -17.21 -17.82
C PRO A 143 4.77 -16.32 -18.59
N THR A 144 5.29 -15.32 -19.30
CA THR A 144 4.55 -14.42 -20.18
C THR A 144 5.50 -13.88 -21.26
N THR A 145 4.96 -13.19 -22.27
CA THR A 145 5.78 -12.41 -23.21
C THR A 145 6.57 -11.33 -22.48
N PRO A 146 7.88 -11.17 -22.76
CA PRO A 146 8.68 -10.08 -22.22
C PRO A 146 8.35 -8.80 -22.98
N ASP A 147 7.33 -8.08 -22.53
CA ASP A 147 6.93 -6.76 -23.01
C ASP A 147 6.55 -5.86 -21.82
N GLU A 148 6.37 -4.57 -22.06
CA GLU A 148 6.13 -3.60 -20.99
C GLU A 148 4.73 -3.72 -20.38
N GLU A 149 3.73 -4.11 -21.18
CA GLU A 149 2.34 -4.30 -20.76
C GLU A 149 2.22 -5.45 -19.74
N HIS A 150 2.82 -6.60 -20.05
CA HIS A 150 2.81 -7.80 -19.21
C HIS A 150 3.98 -7.88 -18.22
N SER A 151 4.84 -6.85 -18.17
CA SER A 151 6.03 -6.82 -17.30
C SER A 151 5.71 -7.08 -15.82
N HIS A 152 4.55 -6.61 -15.33
CA HIS A 152 4.07 -6.84 -13.97
C HIS A 152 3.90 -8.33 -13.64
N LEU A 153 3.33 -9.11 -14.57
CA LEU A 153 3.11 -10.56 -14.43
C LEU A 153 4.41 -11.35 -14.23
N ILE A 154 5.55 -10.80 -14.68
CA ILE A 154 6.88 -11.38 -14.50
C ILE A 154 7.36 -11.21 -13.04
N PHE A 155 7.12 -10.03 -12.44
CA PHE A 155 7.43 -9.78 -11.04
C PHE A 155 6.55 -10.62 -10.11
N ASP A 156 5.27 -10.82 -10.47
CA ASP A 156 4.31 -11.62 -9.68
C ASP A 156 4.70 -13.10 -9.51
N VAL A 157 5.61 -13.64 -10.35
CA VAL A 157 6.17 -15.01 -10.24
C VAL A 157 7.68 -15.05 -9.98
N ALA A 158 8.37 -13.91 -10.02
CA ALA A 158 9.78 -13.84 -9.71
C ALA A 158 10.01 -14.05 -8.21
N SER A 159 10.88 -15.00 -7.85
CA SER A 159 11.31 -15.17 -6.45
C SER A 159 12.67 -14.49 -6.24
N ILE A 160 12.78 -13.66 -5.21
CA ILE A 160 13.95 -12.82 -4.98
C ILE A 160 14.70 -13.30 -3.76
N VAL A 161 16.02 -13.46 -3.90
CA VAL A 161 16.92 -13.77 -2.80
C VAL A 161 17.99 -12.69 -2.75
N SER A 162 18.23 -12.12 -1.57
CA SER A 162 19.27 -11.13 -1.36
C SER A 162 20.30 -11.57 -0.31
N PHE A 163 21.55 -11.24 -0.55
CA PHE A 163 22.66 -11.52 0.37
C PHE A 163 23.78 -10.50 0.24
N PHE A 164 24.61 -10.39 1.28
CA PHE A 164 25.80 -9.53 1.29
C PHE A 164 27.05 -10.41 1.18
N ASN A 165 27.95 -10.09 0.25
CA ASN A 165 29.18 -10.85 0.00
C ASN A 165 30.27 -9.94 -0.58
N ASN A 166 31.52 -10.07 -0.11
CA ASN A 166 32.67 -9.29 -0.58
C ASN A 166 32.39 -7.77 -0.70
N ASN A 167 31.80 -7.20 0.36
CA ASN A 167 31.36 -5.80 0.46
C ASN A 167 30.26 -5.35 -0.52
N ASN A 168 29.72 -6.25 -1.34
CA ASN A 168 28.63 -5.99 -2.28
C ASN A 168 27.31 -6.57 -1.76
N PHE A 169 26.21 -5.87 -1.99
CA PHE A 169 24.86 -6.39 -1.77
C PHE A 169 24.33 -6.96 -3.09
N VAL A 170 24.00 -8.25 -3.11
CA VAL A 170 23.62 -9.00 -4.32
C VAL A 170 22.15 -9.37 -4.26
N PHE A 171 21.39 -8.93 -5.27
CA PHE A 171 20.01 -9.36 -5.51
C PHE A 171 20.00 -10.42 -6.60
N VAL A 172 19.42 -11.58 -6.32
CA VAL A 172 19.22 -12.67 -7.29
C VAL A 172 17.72 -12.80 -7.56
N VAL A 173 17.30 -12.27 -8.70
CA VAL A 173 15.93 -12.42 -9.22
C VAL A 173 15.84 -13.76 -9.95
N LYS A 174 14.99 -14.67 -9.45
CA LYS A 174 14.78 -16.00 -10.02
C LYS A 174 13.41 -16.05 -10.68
N ILE A 175 13.39 -15.87 -11.98
CA ILE A 175 12.19 -16.01 -12.81
C ILE A 175 12.02 -17.51 -13.14
N PRO A 176 10.87 -18.14 -12.83
CA PRO A 176 10.63 -19.54 -13.18
C PRO A 176 10.49 -19.69 -14.69
N LEU A 177 10.96 -20.81 -15.23
CA LEU A 177 10.63 -21.24 -16.59
C LEU A 177 9.45 -22.21 -16.54
N LEU A 178 8.58 -22.16 -17.54
CA LEU A 178 7.43 -23.06 -17.67
C LEU A 178 7.75 -24.20 -18.64
N ASP A 179 7.21 -25.38 -18.38
CA ASP A 179 7.09 -26.45 -19.36
C ASP A 179 6.03 -26.04 -20.41
N VAL A 180 6.29 -26.31 -21.69
CA VAL A 180 5.30 -26.10 -22.76
C VAL A 180 4.04 -26.96 -22.61
N THR A 181 4.11 -28.04 -21.83
CA THR A 181 3.02 -28.98 -21.58
C THR A 181 1.98 -28.38 -20.65
N GLN A 182 0.82 -28.01 -21.20
CA GLN A 182 -0.30 -27.47 -20.43
C GLN A 182 -1.16 -28.60 -19.84
N TYR A 183 -1.54 -28.46 -18.57
CA TYR A 183 -2.36 -29.42 -17.84
C TYR A 183 -3.66 -28.80 -17.34
N TYR A 184 -4.77 -29.52 -17.53
CA TYR A 184 -6.05 -29.21 -16.92
C TYR A 184 -6.13 -29.84 -15.52
N ILE A 185 -6.35 -29.00 -14.51
CA ILE A 185 -6.53 -29.44 -13.11
C ILE A 185 -8.01 -29.73 -12.88
N TYR A 186 -8.34 -30.99 -12.62
CA TYR A 186 -9.67 -31.43 -12.24
C TYR A 186 -9.76 -31.60 -10.72
N GLU A 187 -10.75 -30.96 -10.08
CA GLU A 187 -11.13 -31.30 -8.70
C GLU A 187 -12.05 -32.52 -8.72
N LEU A 188 -11.66 -33.55 -7.99
CA LEU A 188 -12.31 -34.85 -7.97
C LEU A 188 -13.30 -34.91 -6.81
N GLN A 189 -14.58 -34.73 -7.12
CA GLN A 189 -15.68 -34.77 -6.14
C GLN A 189 -16.47 -36.08 -6.27
N PRO A 190 -16.30 -37.06 -5.35
CA PRO A 190 -17.07 -38.30 -5.36
C PRO A 190 -18.58 -38.04 -5.23
N LEU A 191 -19.35 -38.49 -6.23
CA LEU A 191 -20.82 -38.49 -6.23
C LEU A 191 -21.32 -39.93 -6.03
N PRO A 192 -22.06 -40.24 -4.95
CA PRO A 192 -22.62 -41.59 -4.75
C PRO A 192 -23.74 -41.90 -5.74
N ALA A 193 -23.65 -43.03 -6.44
CA ALA A 193 -24.68 -43.54 -7.33
C ALA A 193 -25.60 -44.53 -6.58
N HIS A 194 -26.90 -44.46 -6.87
CA HIS A 194 -27.89 -45.40 -6.33
C HIS A 194 -27.66 -46.83 -6.86
N VAL A 195 -27.94 -47.83 -6.02
CA VAL A 195 -27.81 -49.25 -6.39
C VAL A 195 -29.07 -50.04 -6.04
N LEU A 196 -29.48 -50.00 -4.77
CA LEU A 196 -30.69 -50.70 -4.29
C LEU A 196 -31.10 -50.16 -2.92
N ASN A 197 -32.39 -49.92 -2.71
CA ASN A 197 -32.95 -49.44 -1.43
C ASN A 197 -32.20 -48.18 -0.94
N ASN A 198 -31.70 -48.17 0.30
CA ASN A 198 -30.89 -47.07 0.85
C ASN A 198 -29.36 -47.23 0.59
N ASN A 199 -28.95 -48.20 -0.23
CA ASN A 199 -27.53 -48.48 -0.49
C ASN A 199 -27.04 -47.79 -1.78
N PHE A 200 -25.90 -47.10 -1.66
CA PHE A 200 -25.23 -46.38 -2.74
C PHE A 200 -23.79 -46.87 -2.88
N ILE A 201 -23.25 -46.80 -4.08
CA ILE A 201 -21.82 -46.99 -4.34
C ILE A 201 -21.19 -45.63 -4.62
N THR A 202 -20.06 -45.35 -3.96
CA THR A 202 -19.21 -44.21 -4.30
C THR A 202 -17.82 -44.70 -4.70
N ILE A 203 -17.25 -44.05 -5.72
CA ILE A 203 -15.87 -44.26 -6.16
C ILE A 203 -15.01 -43.27 -5.37
N LEU A 204 -14.05 -43.76 -4.62
CA LEU A 204 -13.09 -42.91 -3.92
C LEU A 204 -11.97 -42.55 -4.90
N ALA A 205 -11.73 -41.26 -5.06
CA ALA A 205 -10.52 -40.76 -5.71
C ALA A 205 -9.28 -41.02 -4.82
N ASN A 206 -8.11 -41.15 -5.44
CA ASN A 206 -6.83 -41.27 -4.72
C ASN A 206 -6.47 -39.99 -3.96
N ASP A 207 -6.62 -38.84 -4.64
CA ASP A 207 -6.37 -37.49 -4.12
C ASP A 207 -7.50 -36.54 -4.55
N ARG A 208 -7.56 -35.34 -3.98
CA ARG A 208 -8.60 -34.34 -4.30
C ARG A 208 -8.44 -33.71 -5.68
N TYR A 209 -7.22 -33.65 -6.22
CA TYR A 209 -6.95 -33.03 -7.52
C TYR A 209 -6.08 -33.92 -8.41
N ILE A 210 -6.36 -33.87 -9.71
CA ILE A 210 -5.55 -34.51 -10.75
C ILE A 210 -5.30 -33.51 -11.89
N ALA A 211 -4.04 -33.36 -12.26
CA ALA A 211 -3.62 -32.64 -13.45
C ALA A 211 -3.50 -33.64 -14.61
N VAL A 212 -4.09 -33.30 -15.76
CA VAL A 212 -4.09 -34.14 -16.98
C VAL A 212 -3.79 -33.25 -18.18
N ASP A 213 -2.90 -33.67 -19.07
CA ASP A 213 -2.57 -32.90 -20.28
C ASP A 213 -3.71 -32.94 -21.33
N ASP A 214 -3.65 -32.06 -22.32
CA ASP A 214 -4.65 -31.98 -23.39
C ASP A 214 -4.80 -33.28 -24.20
N SER A 215 -3.70 -34.01 -24.45
CA SER A 215 -3.72 -35.30 -25.15
C SER A 215 -4.15 -36.49 -24.26
N LYS A 216 -4.34 -36.23 -22.96
CA LYS A 216 -4.66 -37.19 -21.89
C LYS A 216 -3.71 -38.39 -21.81
N GLN A 217 -2.44 -38.20 -22.19
CA GLN A 217 -1.38 -39.19 -22.09
C GLN A 217 -0.54 -39.05 -20.82
N LEU A 218 -0.49 -37.86 -20.23
CA LEU A 218 0.32 -37.50 -19.07
C LEU A 218 -0.57 -36.99 -17.94
N TYR A 219 -0.28 -37.44 -16.72
CA TYR A 219 -1.03 -37.01 -15.54
C TYR A 219 -0.24 -37.07 -14.24
N PHE A 220 -0.68 -36.34 -13.24
CA PHE A 220 -0.18 -36.44 -11.87
C PHE A 220 -1.24 -35.97 -10.88
N TYR A 221 -1.13 -36.39 -9.62
CA TYR A 221 -1.99 -35.91 -8.54
C TYR A 221 -1.40 -34.66 -7.87
N LEU A 222 -2.30 -33.83 -7.36
CA LEU A 222 -2.01 -32.59 -6.63
C LEU A 222 -2.78 -32.61 -5.31
N ASN A 223 -2.14 -32.12 -4.25
CA ASN A 223 -2.81 -31.93 -2.96
C ASN A 223 -3.20 -30.45 -2.72
N GLU A 224 -4.04 -30.20 -1.71
CA GLU A 224 -4.55 -28.86 -1.38
C GLU A 224 -3.42 -27.85 -1.08
N ALA A 225 -2.33 -28.28 -0.47
CA ALA A 225 -1.19 -27.40 -0.18
C ALA A 225 -0.39 -27.08 -1.45
N GLU A 226 -0.28 -27.98 -2.42
CA GLU A 226 0.38 -27.67 -3.69
C GLU A 226 -0.41 -26.63 -4.48
N ILE A 227 -1.74 -26.78 -4.57
CA ILE A 227 -2.61 -25.80 -5.25
C ILE A 227 -2.66 -24.45 -4.52
N SER A 228 -2.55 -24.43 -3.19
CA SER A 228 -2.50 -23.16 -2.44
C SER A 228 -1.19 -22.38 -2.64
N HIS A 229 -0.11 -23.03 -3.10
CA HIS A 229 1.16 -22.39 -3.45
C HIS A 229 1.31 -22.10 -4.96
N CYS A 230 0.33 -22.44 -5.81
CA CYS A 230 0.38 -22.05 -7.23
C CYS A 230 0.03 -20.57 -7.40
N HIS A 231 0.80 -19.85 -8.22
CA HIS A 231 0.50 -18.47 -8.60
C HIS A 231 -0.71 -18.49 -9.54
N LYS A 232 -1.70 -17.63 -9.27
CA LYS A 232 -2.99 -17.60 -9.99
C LYS A 232 -3.02 -16.40 -10.92
N PHE A 233 -3.30 -16.67 -12.19
CA PHE A 233 -3.45 -15.66 -13.23
C PHE A 233 -4.89 -15.63 -13.69
N GLU A 234 -5.62 -14.57 -13.34
CA GLU A 234 -6.95 -14.34 -13.87
C GLU A 234 -6.83 -13.95 -15.36
N THR A 235 -7.44 -14.76 -16.23
CA THR A 235 -7.58 -14.41 -17.65
C THR A 235 -9.07 -14.32 -18.00
N SER A 236 -9.40 -13.65 -19.10
CA SER A 236 -10.78 -13.34 -19.51
C SER A 236 -11.67 -14.56 -19.84
N THR A 237 -11.15 -15.79 -19.74
CA THR A 237 -11.90 -17.03 -19.99
C THR A 237 -11.85 -17.99 -18.80
N LEU A 238 -10.66 -18.36 -18.35
CA LEU A 238 -10.40 -19.28 -17.23
C LEU A 238 -9.21 -18.81 -16.37
N PRO A 239 -9.19 -19.11 -15.06
CA PRO A 239 -8.01 -18.90 -14.24
C PRO A 239 -6.89 -19.86 -14.66
N LYS A 240 -5.71 -19.32 -14.98
CA LYS A 240 -4.48 -20.09 -15.19
C LYS A 240 -3.73 -20.25 -13.86
N PHE A 241 -3.00 -21.35 -13.71
CA PHE A 241 -2.21 -21.64 -12.51
C PHE A 241 -0.78 -21.96 -12.91
N ILE A 242 0.19 -21.23 -12.35
CA ILE A 242 1.61 -21.57 -12.43
C ILE A 242 1.96 -22.31 -11.14
N CYS A 243 2.07 -23.64 -11.28
CA CYS A 243 2.38 -24.57 -10.20
C CYS A 243 3.81 -25.09 -10.32
N LYS A 244 4.49 -25.28 -9.19
CA LYS A 244 5.79 -25.97 -9.17
C LYS A 244 5.56 -27.48 -9.25
N GLN A 245 6.11 -28.13 -10.27
CA GLN A 245 6.06 -29.58 -10.40
C GLN A 245 6.91 -30.28 -9.34
N ASN A 246 6.28 -30.78 -8.28
CA ASN A 246 6.92 -31.69 -7.31
C ASN A 246 6.52 -33.17 -7.55
N SER A 247 5.30 -33.41 -8.04
CA SER A 247 4.76 -34.75 -8.31
C SER A 247 5.40 -35.40 -9.56
N PHE A 248 5.63 -36.71 -9.47
CA PHE A 248 6.07 -37.52 -10.61
C PHE A 248 4.96 -37.60 -11.68
N VAL A 249 5.29 -37.24 -12.92
CA VAL A 249 4.38 -37.31 -14.07
C VAL A 249 4.28 -38.76 -14.54
N LYS A 250 3.05 -39.28 -14.59
CA LYS A 250 2.70 -40.64 -14.97
C LYS A 250 2.17 -40.69 -16.40
N ILE A 251 2.37 -41.84 -17.05
CA ILE A 251 1.91 -42.09 -18.41
C ILE A 251 0.62 -42.93 -18.38
N ALA A 252 -0.47 -42.38 -18.89
CA ALA A 252 -1.84 -42.92 -18.81
C ALA A 252 -1.99 -44.34 -19.37
N HIS A 253 -1.25 -44.68 -20.43
CA HIS A 253 -1.28 -46.00 -21.06
C HIS A 253 -0.36 -47.04 -20.38
N VAL A 254 0.52 -46.62 -19.47
CA VAL A 254 1.40 -47.51 -18.69
C VAL A 254 0.81 -47.76 -17.30
N GLU A 255 0.35 -46.70 -16.62
CA GLU A 255 -0.28 -46.78 -15.31
C GLU A 255 -1.70 -46.21 -15.37
N GLN A 256 -2.69 -47.05 -15.68
CA GLN A 256 -4.08 -46.63 -15.81
C GLN A 256 -4.77 -46.55 -14.44
N SER A 257 -4.77 -45.35 -13.84
CA SER A 257 -5.52 -45.07 -12.62
C SER A 257 -7.04 -45.08 -12.85
N CYS A 258 -7.81 -45.10 -11.75
CA CYS A 258 -9.27 -45.04 -11.81
C CYS A 258 -9.76 -43.74 -12.46
N GLU A 259 -9.18 -42.62 -12.01
CA GLU A 259 -9.52 -41.27 -12.42
C GLU A 259 -9.26 -41.08 -13.92
N ILE A 260 -8.09 -41.52 -14.38
CA ILE A 260 -7.71 -41.41 -15.80
C ILE A 260 -8.55 -42.31 -16.68
N ALA A 261 -8.89 -43.53 -16.26
CA ALA A 261 -9.85 -44.35 -16.99
C ALA A 261 -11.20 -43.62 -17.18
N LEU A 262 -11.70 -42.94 -16.14
CA LEU A 262 -12.96 -42.19 -16.17
C LEU A 262 -12.89 -40.87 -16.96
N ILE A 263 -11.73 -40.18 -16.98
CA ILE A 263 -11.52 -38.91 -17.70
C ILE A 263 -11.19 -39.13 -19.19
N VAL A 264 -10.55 -40.25 -19.54
CA VAL A 264 -10.22 -40.62 -20.93
C VAL A 264 -11.41 -41.26 -21.63
N ASN A 265 -12.10 -42.20 -20.97
CA ASN A 265 -13.18 -42.97 -21.59
C ASN A 265 -14.55 -42.58 -21.03
N ASN A 266 -15.20 -41.62 -21.71
CA ASN A 266 -16.48 -41.06 -21.31
C ASN A 266 -17.66 -42.07 -21.29
N ASN A 267 -17.51 -43.25 -21.91
CA ASN A 267 -18.56 -44.24 -22.17
C ASN A 267 -18.30 -45.59 -21.47
N ILE A 268 -17.83 -45.56 -20.22
CA ILE A 268 -17.52 -46.76 -19.45
C ILE A 268 -18.80 -47.48 -18.99
N GLN A 269 -18.99 -48.72 -19.46
CA GLN A 269 -20.14 -49.56 -19.09
C GLN A 269 -20.01 -50.22 -17.71
N THR A 270 -18.80 -50.36 -17.15
CA THR A 270 -18.59 -50.98 -15.82
C THR A 270 -17.44 -50.30 -15.07
N ILE A 271 -17.61 -50.01 -13.78
CA ILE A 271 -16.61 -49.27 -13.00
C ILE A 271 -15.27 -50.04 -13.01
N PRO A 272 -14.14 -49.42 -13.42
CA PRO A 272 -12.84 -50.10 -13.55
C PRO A 272 -12.39 -50.86 -12.30
N ASN A 273 -11.55 -51.88 -12.48
CA ASN A 273 -11.05 -52.70 -11.37
C ASN A 273 -9.98 -51.99 -10.51
N SER A 274 -9.32 -50.96 -11.06
CA SER A 274 -8.44 -50.05 -10.34
C SER A 274 -9.17 -49.09 -9.38
N CYS A 275 -10.49 -48.93 -9.54
CA CYS A 275 -11.28 -48.01 -8.71
C CYS A 275 -11.58 -48.56 -7.31
N ASN A 276 -11.26 -47.76 -6.29
CA ASN A 276 -11.63 -48.04 -4.90
C ASN A 276 -13.14 -47.78 -4.69
N LYS A 277 -13.89 -48.85 -4.47
CA LYS A 277 -15.37 -48.86 -4.45
C LYS A 277 -15.90 -48.98 -3.02
N LYS A 278 -16.59 -47.94 -2.52
CA LYS A 278 -17.16 -47.91 -1.17
C LYS A 278 -18.69 -47.96 -1.22
N LEU A 279 -19.27 -49.07 -0.76
CA LEU A 279 -20.69 -49.13 -0.44
C LEU A 279 -20.97 -48.29 0.82
N ILE A 280 -21.94 -47.37 0.71
CA ILE A 280 -22.47 -46.52 1.80
C ILE A 280 -23.98 -46.68 1.90
N HIS A 281 -24.55 -46.29 3.04
CA HIS A 281 -25.98 -46.34 3.32
C HIS A 281 -26.47 -44.94 3.68
N LEU A 282 -27.47 -44.41 2.98
CA LEU A 282 -28.01 -43.06 3.19
C LEU A 282 -29.46 -43.14 3.65
N ASN A 283 -29.75 -42.53 4.81
CA ASN A 283 -31.11 -42.43 5.37
C ASN A 283 -31.76 -41.06 5.13
N THR A 284 -30.99 -40.10 4.62
CA THR A 284 -31.39 -38.71 4.38
C THR A 284 -30.69 -38.22 3.11
N THR A 285 -31.29 -37.24 2.43
CA THR A 285 -30.69 -36.60 1.25
C THR A 285 -29.28 -36.07 1.53
N LEU A 286 -28.30 -36.53 0.76
CA LEU A 286 -26.95 -36.00 0.76
C LEU A 286 -26.86 -34.84 -0.23
N PHE A 287 -26.37 -33.68 0.23
CA PHE A 287 -26.02 -32.55 -0.61
C PHE A 287 -24.50 -32.37 -0.66
N ILE A 288 -23.98 -32.07 -1.85
CA ILE A 288 -22.56 -31.85 -2.12
C ILE A 288 -22.44 -30.50 -2.82
N LYS A 289 -21.62 -29.58 -2.29
CA LYS A 289 -21.42 -28.27 -2.89
C LYS A 289 -20.68 -28.40 -4.22
N LEU A 290 -21.14 -27.68 -5.25
CA LEU A 290 -20.50 -27.59 -6.55
C LEU A 290 -19.76 -26.26 -6.71
N HIS A 291 -18.76 -26.23 -7.60
CA HIS A 291 -18.02 -25.03 -8.00
C HIS A 291 -18.88 -23.99 -8.73
N SER A 292 -19.98 -24.39 -9.35
CA SER A 292 -20.93 -23.43 -9.92
C SER A 292 -21.64 -22.65 -8.81
N LEU A 293 -21.77 -21.34 -9.02
CA LEU A 293 -22.33 -20.39 -8.06
C LEU A 293 -23.70 -20.88 -7.58
N ASN A 294 -23.85 -20.99 -6.26
CA ASN A 294 -25.10 -21.38 -5.61
C ASN A 294 -25.75 -22.70 -6.12
N SER A 295 -24.92 -23.63 -6.64
CA SER A 295 -25.34 -24.99 -6.97
C SER A 295 -24.86 -26.05 -5.96
N TRP A 296 -25.64 -27.12 -5.84
CA TRP A 296 -25.32 -28.36 -5.13
C TRP A 296 -25.75 -29.57 -5.95
N ALA A 297 -24.96 -30.64 -5.95
CA ALA A 297 -25.44 -31.97 -6.34
C ALA A 297 -26.21 -32.57 -5.16
N PHE A 298 -27.28 -33.32 -5.44
CA PHE A 298 -28.08 -34.02 -4.45
C PHE A 298 -28.22 -35.50 -4.78
N VAL A 299 -28.32 -36.33 -3.73
CA VAL A 299 -28.55 -37.77 -3.81
C VAL A 299 -29.57 -38.18 -2.75
N THR A 300 -30.70 -38.75 -3.16
CA THR A 300 -31.79 -39.22 -2.28
C THR A 300 -32.34 -40.58 -2.73
N THR A 301 -32.90 -41.33 -1.78
CA THR A 301 -33.54 -42.64 -1.97
C THR A 301 -35.03 -42.55 -2.30
N MET A 302 -35.65 -41.42 -1.96
CA MET A 302 -37.09 -41.14 -2.07
C MET A 302 -37.30 -39.68 -2.45
N VAL A 303 -38.53 -39.32 -2.84
CA VAL A 303 -38.87 -37.92 -3.09
C VAL A 303 -38.70 -37.10 -1.81
N ASP A 304 -37.82 -36.10 -1.86
CA ASP A 304 -37.60 -35.13 -0.78
C ASP A 304 -38.02 -33.73 -1.25
N THR A 305 -38.23 -32.81 -0.30
CA THR A 305 -38.65 -31.43 -0.58
C THR A 305 -37.59 -30.48 -0.03
N VAL A 306 -37.15 -29.54 -0.88
CA VAL A 306 -36.34 -28.39 -0.50
C VAL A 306 -37.22 -27.16 -0.55
N ILE A 307 -37.44 -26.51 0.58
CA ILE A 307 -38.18 -25.24 0.65
C ILE A 307 -37.19 -24.12 0.32
N ILE A 308 -37.45 -23.34 -0.73
CA ILE A 308 -36.63 -22.18 -1.08
C ILE A 308 -37.32 -20.91 -0.56
N SER A 309 -36.59 -20.11 0.21
CA SER A 309 -37.01 -18.80 0.70
C SER A 309 -36.08 -17.72 0.14
N CYS A 310 -36.63 -16.63 -0.39
CA CYS A 310 -35.89 -15.50 -0.95
C CYS A 310 -36.39 -14.18 -0.34
N ILE A 311 -35.56 -13.14 -0.33
CA ILE A 311 -35.99 -11.81 0.11
C ILE A 311 -37.13 -11.32 -0.81
N HIS A 312 -38.22 -10.83 -0.22
CA HIS A 312 -39.44 -10.36 -0.90
C HIS A 312 -40.19 -11.39 -1.77
N MET A 313 -39.97 -12.70 -1.59
CA MET A 313 -40.78 -13.75 -2.23
C MET A 313 -41.36 -14.71 -1.20
N THR A 314 -42.59 -15.18 -1.44
CA THR A 314 -43.18 -16.27 -0.65
C THR A 314 -42.35 -17.54 -0.80
N PRO A 315 -42.04 -18.27 0.29
CA PRO A 315 -41.31 -19.54 0.19
C PRO A 315 -42.04 -20.56 -0.70
N PHE A 316 -41.28 -21.39 -1.42
CA PHE A 316 -41.83 -22.37 -2.36
C PHE A 316 -41.10 -23.71 -2.33
N ASP A 317 -41.84 -24.79 -2.60
CA ASP A 317 -41.37 -26.17 -2.48
C ASP A 317 -40.80 -26.71 -3.80
N VAL A 318 -39.52 -27.12 -3.78
CA VAL A 318 -38.88 -27.86 -4.88
C VAL A 318 -38.78 -29.34 -4.49
N LYS A 319 -39.46 -30.21 -5.24
CA LYS A 319 -39.37 -31.67 -5.06
C LYS A 319 -38.18 -32.23 -5.82
N ILE A 320 -37.31 -32.95 -5.12
CA ILE A 320 -36.11 -33.60 -5.65
C ILE A 320 -36.22 -35.12 -5.50
N ASN A 321 -35.65 -35.88 -6.43
CA ASN A 321 -35.72 -37.35 -6.42
C ASN A 321 -34.48 -37.96 -7.12
N GLY A 322 -34.04 -39.14 -6.67
CA GLY A 322 -32.89 -39.84 -7.24
C GLY A 322 -31.58 -39.06 -7.08
N THR A 323 -30.90 -38.77 -8.19
CA THR A 323 -29.64 -38.02 -8.24
C THR A 323 -29.74 -36.90 -9.25
N GLY A 324 -29.25 -35.70 -8.91
CA GLY A 324 -29.31 -34.52 -9.76
C GLY A 324 -28.59 -33.33 -9.16
N SER A 325 -28.88 -32.14 -9.66
CA SER A 325 -28.35 -30.87 -9.15
C SER A 325 -29.45 -29.85 -8.90
N ILE A 326 -29.30 -29.04 -7.85
CA ILE A 326 -30.16 -27.90 -7.53
C ILE A 326 -29.30 -26.63 -7.52
N THR A 327 -29.75 -25.60 -8.23
CA THR A 327 -29.16 -24.25 -8.21
C THR A 327 -30.19 -23.30 -7.61
N ILE A 328 -29.75 -22.47 -6.68
CA ILE A 328 -30.60 -21.54 -5.93
C ILE A 328 -30.15 -20.11 -6.27
N ALA A 329 -31.08 -19.17 -6.43
CA ALA A 329 -30.75 -17.78 -6.75
C ALA A 329 -30.01 -17.07 -5.60
N ASN A 330 -29.21 -16.05 -5.93
CA ASN A 330 -28.49 -15.25 -4.95
C ASN A 330 -29.47 -14.64 -3.92
N ASN A 331 -29.02 -14.53 -2.67
CA ASN A 331 -29.82 -14.00 -1.54
C ASN A 331 -31.05 -14.84 -1.15
N CYS A 332 -31.12 -16.09 -1.59
CA CYS A 332 -32.09 -17.08 -1.12
C CYS A 332 -31.44 -18.13 -0.19
N ARG A 333 -32.24 -18.88 0.56
CA ARG A 333 -31.79 -20.06 1.33
C ARG A 333 -32.70 -21.25 1.03
N GLY A 334 -32.10 -22.41 0.77
CA GLY A 334 -32.81 -23.69 0.70
C GLY A 334 -32.83 -24.38 2.06
N TYR A 335 -33.98 -24.95 2.44
CA TYR A 335 -34.17 -25.75 3.64
C TYR A 335 -34.57 -27.17 3.24
N ALA A 336 -33.75 -28.16 3.58
CA ALA A 336 -34.02 -29.58 3.33
C ALA A 336 -34.03 -30.36 4.64
N LYS A 337 -34.59 -31.58 4.64
CA LYS A 337 -34.65 -32.42 5.86
C LYS A 337 -33.28 -32.75 6.47
N SER A 338 -32.20 -32.65 5.70
CA SER A 338 -30.82 -32.90 6.13
C SER A 338 -30.02 -31.65 6.51
N GLY A 339 -30.53 -30.44 6.28
CA GLY A 339 -29.83 -29.19 6.58
C GLY A 339 -30.17 -28.03 5.66
N THR A 340 -29.40 -26.94 5.76
CA THR A 340 -29.61 -25.69 5.02
C THR A 340 -28.59 -25.47 3.90
N LEU A 341 -29.08 -24.97 2.77
CA LEU A 341 -28.31 -24.59 1.58
C LEU A 341 -28.21 -23.06 1.54
N ASN A 342 -27.12 -22.53 2.08
CA ASN A 342 -26.85 -21.09 2.12
C ASN A 342 -26.24 -20.61 0.79
N THR A 343 -26.85 -19.61 0.16
CA THR A 343 -26.27 -18.97 -1.03
C THR A 343 -25.28 -17.87 -0.68
N GLN A 344 -24.38 -17.58 -1.61
CA GLN A 344 -23.47 -16.45 -1.59
C GLN A 344 -23.98 -15.37 -2.55
N ALA A 345 -23.85 -14.10 -2.16
CA ALA A 345 -24.02 -12.99 -3.10
C ALA A 345 -22.76 -12.85 -3.96
N SER A 346 -22.90 -12.97 -5.28
CA SER A 346 -21.85 -12.54 -6.23
C SER A 346 -22.30 -11.29 -6.96
N ILE A 347 -21.37 -10.35 -7.13
CA ILE A 347 -21.50 -9.15 -7.96
C ILE A 347 -20.86 -9.38 -9.35
N GLN A 348 -20.01 -10.41 -9.49
CA GLN A 348 -19.31 -10.74 -10.73
C GLN A 348 -19.89 -11.99 -11.41
N ASN A 349 -19.88 -11.96 -12.74
CA ASN A 349 -20.14 -13.12 -13.61
C ASN A 349 -18.94 -14.07 -13.57
N GLN A 350 -18.81 -14.86 -12.50
CA GLN A 350 -17.80 -15.91 -12.43
C GLN A 350 -18.08 -16.97 -13.51
N THR A 351 -17.16 -17.16 -14.45
CA THR A 351 -17.16 -18.30 -15.38
C THR A 351 -16.90 -19.57 -14.57
N SER A 352 -17.98 -20.24 -14.15
CA SER A 352 -17.91 -21.49 -13.40
C SER A 352 -17.12 -22.54 -14.20
N PRO A 353 -16.11 -23.20 -13.61
CA PRO A 353 -15.30 -24.19 -14.33
C PRO A 353 -16.17 -25.34 -14.86
N ALA A 354 -15.86 -25.78 -16.08
CA ALA A 354 -16.65 -26.78 -16.80
C ALA A 354 -16.72 -28.10 -16.01
N SER A 355 -17.91 -28.45 -15.52
CA SER A 355 -18.12 -29.64 -14.70
C SER A 355 -18.29 -30.87 -15.59
N PHE A 356 -17.34 -31.80 -15.52
CA PHE A 356 -17.39 -33.09 -16.21
C PHE A 356 -17.94 -34.19 -15.29
N VAL A 357 -18.90 -34.97 -15.79
CA VAL A 357 -19.39 -36.19 -15.13
C VAL A 357 -19.30 -37.33 -16.13
N PRO A 358 -18.49 -38.39 -15.88
CA PRO A 358 -18.36 -39.51 -16.80
C PRO A 358 -19.66 -40.32 -16.86
N THR A 359 -20.05 -40.76 -18.06
CA THR A 359 -21.27 -41.58 -18.17
C THR A 359 -20.96 -43.01 -17.73
N LEU A 360 -21.65 -43.46 -16.68
CA LEU A 360 -21.42 -44.75 -16.04
C LEU A 360 -22.74 -45.51 -15.92
N ASN A 361 -22.90 -46.59 -16.68
CA ASN A 361 -24.06 -47.46 -16.59
C ASN A 361 -23.89 -48.46 -15.44
N ILE A 362 -24.08 -47.99 -14.20
CA ILE A 362 -23.92 -48.79 -12.97
C ILE A 362 -25.10 -49.75 -12.81
N SER A 363 -25.10 -50.81 -13.63
CA SER A 363 -26.04 -51.92 -13.49
C SER A 363 -25.85 -52.64 -12.14
N THR A 364 -26.95 -53.12 -11.56
CA THR A 364 -27.00 -53.82 -10.27
C THR A 364 -26.05 -55.03 -10.19
N ILE A 365 -25.73 -55.64 -11.34
CA ILE A 365 -24.76 -56.72 -11.51
C ILE A 365 -23.40 -56.38 -10.87
N CYS A 366 -22.94 -55.14 -11.03
CA CYS A 366 -21.62 -54.66 -10.55
C CYS A 366 -21.45 -54.77 -9.02
N CYS A 367 -22.54 -54.69 -8.25
CA CYS A 367 -22.50 -54.63 -6.79
C CYS A 367 -22.79 -55.97 -6.08
N SER A 368 -23.18 -57.01 -6.82
CA SER A 368 -23.54 -58.34 -6.30
C SER A 368 -22.54 -58.92 -5.30
N GLN A 369 -21.25 -58.95 -5.66
CA GLN A 369 -20.17 -59.47 -4.81
C GLN A 369 -19.86 -58.56 -3.59
N ILE A 370 -20.12 -57.26 -3.70
CA ILE A 370 -19.85 -56.28 -2.63
C ILE A 370 -20.92 -56.39 -1.54
N LEU A 371 -22.20 -56.57 -1.93
CA LEU A 371 -23.31 -56.80 -1.01
C LEU A 371 -23.11 -58.09 -0.19
N LEU A 372 -22.66 -59.18 -0.83
CA LEU A 372 -22.38 -60.45 -0.16
C LEU A 372 -21.21 -60.38 0.85
N LYS A 373 -20.19 -59.57 0.59
CA LYS A 373 -19.01 -59.45 1.47
C LYS A 373 -19.22 -58.57 2.71
N LYS A 374 -20.35 -57.85 2.87
CA LYS A 374 -20.44 -56.71 3.81
C LYS A 374 -21.62 -56.72 4.78
N LEU A 375 -22.09 -57.90 5.21
CA LEU A 375 -22.98 -58.02 6.37
C LEU A 375 -22.36 -57.45 7.66
N ASN A 376 -21.02 -57.48 7.78
CA ASN A 376 -20.28 -56.76 8.81
C ASN A 376 -20.12 -55.28 8.43
N SER A 377 -21.16 -54.48 8.67
CA SER A 377 -21.17 -53.04 8.35
C SER A 377 -20.55 -52.18 9.45
N THR A 378 -19.38 -51.59 9.18
CA THR A 378 -18.87 -50.46 9.98
C THR A 378 -19.78 -49.25 9.76
N LYS A 379 -20.62 -48.91 10.75
CA LYS A 379 -21.32 -47.61 10.75
C LYS A 379 -20.28 -46.49 10.64
N LEU A 380 -20.39 -45.67 9.59
CA LEU A 380 -19.75 -44.36 9.60
C LEU A 380 -20.35 -43.55 10.76
N ARG A 381 -19.52 -43.14 11.72
CA ARG A 381 -19.90 -42.06 12.63
C ARG A 381 -19.99 -40.79 11.80
N HIS A 382 -21.21 -40.45 11.37
CA HIS A 382 -21.54 -39.04 11.18
C HIS A 382 -21.32 -38.34 12.54
N PRO A 383 -20.82 -37.09 12.56
CA PRO A 383 -21.01 -36.25 13.73
C PRO A 383 -22.52 -36.13 13.94
N SER A 384 -23.02 -36.62 15.07
CA SER A 384 -24.44 -36.53 15.41
C SER A 384 -24.75 -35.08 15.77
N ILE A 385 -25.02 -34.26 14.76
CA ILE A 385 -25.65 -32.95 14.93
C ILE A 385 -26.97 -33.22 15.65
N GLY A 386 -27.02 -32.85 16.93
CA GLY A 386 -28.19 -33.08 17.78
C GLY A 386 -29.40 -32.28 17.30
N MET A 387 -30.56 -32.55 17.90
CA MET A 387 -31.88 -32.09 17.46
C MET A 387 -32.05 -30.56 17.35
N LYS A 388 -31.08 -29.77 17.84
CA LYS A 388 -30.95 -28.32 17.73
C LYS A 388 -31.24 -27.75 16.33
N ALA A 389 -30.95 -28.49 15.25
CA ALA A 389 -31.27 -28.04 13.90
C ALA A 389 -32.79 -27.92 13.64
N TYR A 390 -33.60 -28.74 14.31
CA TYR A 390 -35.07 -28.65 14.29
C TYR A 390 -35.58 -27.60 15.29
N ASP A 391 -34.96 -27.51 16.48
CA ASP A 391 -35.30 -26.48 17.47
C ASP A 391 -35.11 -25.07 16.90
N ASN A 392 -33.98 -24.83 16.20
CA ASN A 392 -33.71 -23.57 15.49
C ASN A 392 -34.74 -23.27 14.39
N PHE A 393 -35.23 -24.28 13.67
CA PHE A 393 -36.25 -24.12 12.62
C PHE A 393 -37.61 -23.68 13.22
N ILE A 394 -37.99 -24.26 14.37
CA ILE A 394 -39.17 -23.80 15.13
C ILE A 394 -38.93 -22.39 15.71
N GLN A 395 -37.71 -22.06 16.11
CA GLN A 395 -37.36 -20.74 16.64
C GLN A 395 -37.39 -19.64 15.56
N ASP A 396 -36.90 -19.90 14.35
CA ASP A 396 -36.97 -18.97 13.21
C ASP A 396 -38.43 -18.72 12.78
N ILE A 397 -39.27 -19.77 12.76
CA ILE A 397 -40.72 -19.63 12.49
C ILE A 397 -41.44 -18.90 13.64
N GLY A 398 -41.09 -19.19 14.89
CA GLY A 398 -41.60 -18.48 16.06
C GLY A 398 -41.28 -16.99 16.05
N ALA A 399 -40.05 -16.63 15.64
CA ALA A 399 -39.64 -15.23 15.47
C ALA A 399 -40.41 -14.54 14.33
N ALA A 400 -40.65 -15.23 13.21
CA ALA A 400 -41.47 -14.70 12.12
C ALA A 400 -42.93 -14.43 12.55
N ASN A 401 -43.53 -15.32 13.36
CA ASN A 401 -44.88 -15.12 13.89
C ASN A 401 -44.93 -14.01 14.95
N HIS A 402 -43.99 -13.97 15.90
CA HIS A 402 -43.94 -12.94 16.93
C HIS A 402 -43.77 -11.52 16.34
N ASN A 403 -43.14 -11.40 15.16
CA ASN A 403 -43.03 -10.13 14.45
C ASN A 403 -44.36 -9.67 13.82
N LEU A 404 -45.31 -10.57 13.52
CA LEU A 404 -46.64 -10.18 13.03
C LEU A 404 -47.48 -9.57 14.17
N ASP A 405 -47.52 -10.23 15.33
CA ASP A 405 -48.18 -9.69 16.53
C ASP A 405 -47.57 -8.33 16.96
N HIS A 406 -46.25 -8.17 16.77
CA HIS A 406 -45.56 -6.91 17.10
C HIS A 406 -45.92 -5.78 16.12
N LEU A 407 -45.99 -6.07 14.81
CA LEU A 407 -46.38 -5.10 13.79
C LEU A 407 -47.83 -4.61 13.97
N GLU A 408 -48.77 -5.50 14.27
CA GLU A 408 -50.17 -5.12 14.53
C GLU A 408 -50.29 -4.25 15.80
N MET A 409 -49.43 -4.51 16.81
CA MET A 409 -49.35 -3.70 18.03
C MET A 409 -48.57 -2.38 17.86
N GLU A 410 -47.70 -2.25 16.87
CA GLU A 410 -46.97 -1.00 16.56
C GLU A 410 -47.82 -0.03 15.73
N VAL A 411 -48.59 -0.53 14.76
CA VAL A 411 -49.54 0.30 13.98
C VAL A 411 -50.56 0.98 14.89
N LEU A 412 -51.10 0.27 15.89
CA LEU A 412 -52.02 0.85 16.88
C LEU A 412 -51.34 1.88 17.81
N LYS A 413 -50.03 1.76 18.06
CA LYS A 413 -49.27 2.72 18.88
C LYS A 413 -48.92 4.01 18.12
N GLU A 414 -48.70 3.97 16.81
CA GLU A 414 -48.43 5.19 16.03
C GLU A 414 -49.62 6.16 16.02
N GLU A 415 -50.86 5.66 15.88
CA GLU A 415 -52.06 6.51 15.91
C GLU A 415 -52.25 7.25 17.26
N GLU A 416 -52.01 6.57 18.38
CA GLU A 416 -52.10 7.19 19.71
C GLU A 416 -50.91 8.14 19.99
N ALA A 417 -49.70 7.75 19.59
CA ALA A 417 -48.49 8.57 19.76
C ALA A 417 -48.59 9.91 19.03
N GLN A 418 -49.13 9.95 17.80
CA GLN A 418 -49.31 11.21 17.07
C GLN A 418 -50.29 12.18 17.76
N ARG A 419 -51.34 11.67 18.42
CA ARG A 419 -52.30 12.50 19.18
C ARG A 419 -51.69 13.07 20.47
N HIS A 420 -50.85 12.29 21.17
CA HIS A 420 -50.14 12.79 22.35
C HIS A 420 -48.99 13.76 22.00
N ALA A 421 -48.22 13.50 20.94
CA ALA A 421 -47.10 14.34 20.52
C ALA A 421 -47.55 15.75 20.08
N THR A 422 -48.66 15.85 19.34
CA THR A 422 -49.27 17.14 18.96
C THR A 422 -49.71 17.94 20.19
N THR A 423 -50.37 17.28 21.14
CA THR A 423 -50.85 17.90 22.39
C THR A 423 -49.71 18.46 23.25
N LEU A 424 -48.61 17.72 23.43
CA LEU A 424 -47.43 18.21 24.16
C LEU A 424 -46.73 19.39 23.46
N ARG A 425 -46.74 19.43 22.12
CA ARG A 425 -46.07 20.49 21.36
C ARG A 425 -46.71 21.86 21.62
N HIS A 426 -48.04 21.91 21.73
CA HIS A 426 -48.76 23.14 22.07
C HIS A 426 -48.49 23.64 23.50
N THR A 427 -48.48 22.76 24.50
CA THR A 427 -48.21 23.18 25.89
C THR A 427 -46.78 23.69 26.08
N SER A 428 -45.80 23.05 25.42
CA SER A 428 -44.40 23.49 25.42
C SER A 428 -44.22 24.89 24.81
N ILE A 429 -44.83 25.16 23.64
CA ILE A 429 -44.75 26.47 22.97
C ILE A 429 -45.33 27.59 23.85
N ILE A 430 -46.47 27.35 24.52
CA ILE A 430 -47.07 28.32 25.45
C ILE A 430 -46.12 28.62 26.62
N GLY A 431 -45.45 27.59 27.17
CA GLY A 431 -44.45 27.75 28.24
C GLY A 431 -43.28 28.66 27.84
N TYR A 432 -42.72 28.48 26.64
CA TYR A 432 -41.63 29.33 26.14
C TYR A 432 -42.05 30.79 25.92
N VAL A 433 -43.27 31.03 25.43
CA VAL A 433 -43.80 32.41 25.29
C VAL A 433 -43.88 33.08 26.65
N VAL A 434 -44.48 32.43 27.66
CA VAL A 434 -44.58 32.98 29.03
C VAL A 434 -43.19 33.26 29.60
N ALA A 435 -42.26 32.29 29.53
CA ALA A 435 -40.90 32.46 30.04
C ALA A 435 -40.17 33.66 29.40
N SER A 436 -40.28 33.84 28.08
CA SER A 436 -39.64 34.96 27.38
C SER A 436 -40.18 36.33 27.84
N THR A 437 -41.49 36.46 28.09
CA THR A 437 -42.08 37.71 28.57
C THR A 437 -41.63 38.07 29.99
N VAL A 438 -41.51 37.08 30.88
CA VAL A 438 -41.01 37.28 32.26
C VAL A 438 -39.55 37.75 32.25
N ILE A 439 -38.71 37.14 31.40
CA ILE A 439 -37.31 37.55 31.23
C ILE A 439 -37.22 38.98 30.68
N PHE A 440 -38.02 39.33 29.66
CA PHE A 440 -38.03 40.66 29.06
C PHE A 440 -38.43 41.76 30.07
N VAL A 441 -39.48 41.52 30.87
CA VAL A 441 -39.89 42.44 31.95
C VAL A 441 -38.80 42.54 33.04
N GLY A 442 -38.15 41.43 33.39
CA GLY A 442 -37.02 41.42 34.31
C GLY A 442 -35.84 42.27 33.83
N VAL A 443 -35.49 42.17 32.53
CA VAL A 443 -34.46 43.00 31.89
C VAL A 443 -34.84 44.48 31.91
N LEU A 444 -36.08 44.85 31.58
CA LEU A 444 -36.54 46.24 31.64
C LEU A 444 -36.43 46.83 33.06
N ILE A 445 -36.81 46.07 34.10
CA ILE A 445 -36.68 46.48 35.51
C ILE A 445 -35.19 46.65 35.89
N LEU A 446 -34.31 45.77 35.40
CA LEU A 446 -32.88 45.81 35.68
C LEU A 446 -32.20 47.00 34.97
N VAL A 447 -32.52 47.25 33.70
CA VAL A 447 -32.08 48.45 32.95
C VAL A 447 -32.54 49.72 33.66
N HIS A 448 -33.81 49.79 34.08
CA HIS A 448 -34.32 50.94 34.84
C HIS A 448 -33.56 51.14 36.17
N ARG A 449 -33.22 50.07 36.91
CA ARG A 449 -32.37 50.15 38.11
C ARG A 449 -30.94 50.61 37.80
N VAL A 450 -30.33 50.17 36.70
CA VAL A 450 -28.97 50.57 36.29
C VAL A 450 -28.93 52.05 35.86
N VAL A 451 -29.90 52.52 35.06
CA VAL A 451 -30.04 53.93 34.69
C VAL A 451 -30.24 54.81 35.92
N ARG A 452 -31.05 54.36 36.90
CA ARG A 452 -31.28 55.08 38.17
C ARG A 452 -30.04 55.11 39.07
N ARG A 453 -29.15 54.11 39.00
CA ARG A 453 -27.83 54.12 39.67
C ARG A 453 -26.81 55.02 38.96
N ARG A 454 -26.71 55.00 37.62
CA ARG A 454 -25.75 55.82 36.85
C ARG A 454 -25.96 57.33 36.99
N ARG A 455 -27.11 57.80 37.48
CA ARG A 455 -27.35 59.22 37.82
C ARG A 455 -26.80 59.64 39.20
N ARG A 456 -26.03 58.80 39.91
CA ARG A 456 -25.44 59.10 41.22
C ARG A 456 -24.06 58.47 41.42
N LEU A 457 -22.98 59.12 40.97
CA LEU A 457 -21.64 59.22 41.62
C LEU A 457 -20.73 60.21 40.83
N PRO A 458 -19.70 60.83 41.44
CA PRO A 458 -18.84 61.87 40.82
C PRO A 458 -17.48 61.33 40.28
N PRO A 459 -16.70 62.14 39.52
CA PRO A 459 -15.48 61.68 38.82
C PRO A 459 -14.14 61.89 39.57
N PRO A 460 -13.09 61.08 39.29
CA PRO A 460 -11.72 61.23 39.79
C PRO A 460 -10.74 61.92 38.80
N THR A 461 -9.50 62.19 39.24
CA THR A 461 -8.50 63.06 38.58
C THR A 461 -7.20 62.33 38.10
N ARG A 462 -6.30 63.07 37.44
CA ARG A 462 -5.07 62.58 36.75
C ARG A 462 -3.88 62.22 37.69
N PRO A 463 -2.96 61.32 37.28
CA PRO A 463 -1.69 61.03 37.97
C PRO A 463 -0.51 61.94 37.59
N ARG A 464 0.64 61.77 38.27
CA ARG A 464 1.94 62.46 38.04
C ARG A 464 3.13 61.43 38.09
N GLN A 465 4.37 61.88 37.87
CA GLN A 465 5.53 61.04 37.49
C GLN A 465 6.56 60.75 38.62
N PHE A 466 7.48 59.81 38.32
CA PHE A 466 8.96 59.81 38.56
C PHE A 466 9.66 58.92 39.64
N LEU A 467 10.52 58.02 39.11
CA LEU A 467 11.95 57.73 39.40
C LEU A 467 12.47 56.90 40.63
N ALA A 468 13.32 55.89 40.31
CA ALA A 468 14.70 55.62 40.83
C ALA A 468 15.04 54.47 41.85
N LEU A 469 16.09 53.69 41.47
CA LEU A 469 17.17 53.01 42.25
C LEU A 469 16.80 51.82 43.20
N ALA A 470 17.16 50.53 42.97
CA ALA A 470 18.49 49.84 42.85
C ALA A 470 19.20 49.58 44.21
N PRO A 471 20.18 48.63 44.38
CA PRO A 471 20.69 47.53 43.50
C PRO A 471 20.95 46.16 44.25
N LEU A 472 21.84 45.29 43.70
CA LEU A 472 22.63 44.19 44.34
C LEU A 472 21.96 42.78 44.53
N GLU A 473 22.62 41.62 44.29
CA GLU A 473 23.87 41.30 43.53
C GLU A 473 23.89 39.79 43.08
N ALA A 474 25.06 39.28 42.65
CA ALA A 474 25.35 38.00 41.95
C ALA A 474 25.19 36.70 42.82
N SER A 475 25.42 35.45 42.37
CA SER A 475 26.24 34.91 41.26
C SER A 475 25.85 33.46 40.83
N SER A 476 26.51 32.96 39.78
CA SER A 476 26.50 31.59 39.20
C SER A 476 27.92 30.96 39.32
N PRO A 477 28.38 29.89 38.60
CA PRO A 477 27.73 28.92 37.69
C PRO A 477 28.21 27.44 37.95
N GLU A 478 28.28 26.61 36.89
CA GLU A 478 29.12 25.39 36.69
C GLU A 478 28.80 24.10 37.48
N GLU A 479 29.27 22.91 37.10
CA GLU A 479 29.45 22.20 35.79
C GLU A 479 29.83 20.72 36.10
N GLU A 480 30.08 19.93 35.06
CA GLU A 480 30.82 18.65 34.98
C GLU A 480 30.04 17.32 35.09
N ALA A 481 30.62 16.34 34.40
CA ALA A 481 30.23 14.94 34.35
C ALA A 481 31.50 14.10 34.21
N GLU A 482 31.56 12.92 34.83
CA GLU A 482 32.43 11.84 34.37
C GLU A 482 31.93 10.46 34.83
N ALA A 483 32.64 9.39 34.44
CA ALA A 483 32.22 8.01 34.63
C ALA A 483 33.33 7.13 35.23
N HIS A 484 32.96 6.17 36.08
CA HIS A 484 33.69 4.90 36.31
C HIS A 484 32.67 3.85 36.85
N TYR A 485 32.66 2.53 36.60
CA TYR A 485 33.61 1.44 36.22
C TYR A 485 33.89 0.47 37.40
N MET A 486 34.06 -0.83 37.08
CA MET A 486 34.23 -2.00 37.98
C MET A 486 32.97 -2.49 38.75
N ALA A 487 32.82 -3.77 39.15
CA ALA A 487 33.75 -4.91 39.15
C ALA A 487 33.06 -6.30 38.95
N SER A 488 33.83 -7.32 38.49
CA SER A 488 33.86 -8.77 38.88
C SER A 488 32.54 -9.58 39.05
N THR A 489 32.39 -10.87 38.69
CA THR A 489 33.30 -12.00 38.28
C THR A 489 32.41 -13.04 37.54
N SER A 490 32.78 -14.25 37.06
CA SER A 490 33.97 -15.15 37.04
C SER A 490 33.81 -16.06 35.79
N GLN A 491 34.86 -16.47 35.05
CA GLN A 491 35.90 -17.48 35.33
C GLN A 491 35.37 -18.89 35.65
N ASP A 492 35.79 -19.99 35.01
CA ASP A 492 36.65 -20.26 33.81
C ASP A 492 36.04 -21.53 33.09
N VAL A 493 36.58 -22.29 32.11
CA VAL A 493 37.91 -22.66 31.54
C VAL A 493 37.64 -23.06 30.05
N LEU A 494 38.42 -22.74 29.01
CA LEU A 494 39.69 -23.35 28.49
C LEU A 494 39.67 -24.91 28.44
N GLU A 495 40.20 -25.64 27.45
CA GLU A 495 40.82 -25.41 26.10
C GLU A 495 40.69 -26.77 25.33
N ASP A 496 41.11 -27.11 24.10
CA ASP A 496 42.00 -26.59 23.02
C ASP A 496 41.50 -27.15 21.63
N ALA A 497 42.28 -27.07 20.54
CA ALA A 497 41.85 -27.27 19.14
C ALA A 497 42.50 -28.51 18.39
N PRO A 498 42.73 -28.60 17.04
CA PRO A 498 42.52 -29.84 16.25
C PRO A 498 43.83 -30.30 15.52
N PRO A 499 43.87 -30.99 14.33
CA PRO A 499 42.89 -31.77 13.52
C PRO A 499 43.42 -33.18 13.07
N ALA A 500 42.72 -33.88 12.14
CA ALA A 500 43.25 -34.58 10.93
C ALA A 500 42.60 -35.95 10.53
N GLU A 501 42.18 -36.01 9.26
CA GLU A 501 42.23 -37.06 8.20
C GLU A 501 42.08 -38.61 8.40
N HIS A 502 41.59 -39.23 7.30
CA HIS A 502 41.65 -40.65 6.88
C HIS A 502 40.85 -41.73 7.67
N GLY A 503 40.44 -42.82 6.99
CA GLY A 503 39.92 -44.03 7.70
C GLY A 503 38.93 -44.98 7.00
N ASN A 504 39.10 -45.26 5.71
CA ASN A 504 38.28 -46.18 4.87
C ASN A 504 37.87 -47.55 5.50
N ILE A 505 36.67 -48.05 5.11
CA ILE A 505 36.27 -49.49 5.00
C ILE A 505 36.08 -50.34 6.29
N PHE A 506 34.86 -50.84 6.52
CA PHE A 506 34.56 -52.31 6.47
C PHE A 506 33.05 -52.65 6.40
N ALA A 507 32.72 -53.79 5.79
CA ALA A 507 31.36 -54.28 5.51
C ALA A 507 30.81 -55.24 6.60
N PRO A 508 29.48 -55.49 6.69
CA PRO A 508 28.86 -56.09 7.88
C PRO A 508 28.99 -57.63 7.99
N ARG A 509 28.91 -58.13 9.23
CA ARG A 509 28.86 -59.58 9.53
C ARG A 509 27.48 -60.18 9.26
N ARG A 510 27.50 -61.39 8.67
CA ARG A 510 26.32 -62.24 8.45
C ARG A 510 25.75 -62.79 9.77
N SER A 511 24.44 -63.04 9.79
CA SER A 511 23.90 -64.31 10.31
C SER A 511 22.84 -64.84 9.34
N ALA A 512 22.65 -66.16 9.26
CA ALA A 512 21.78 -66.76 8.25
C ALA A 512 21.13 -68.08 8.71
N ARG A 513 19.83 -68.22 8.48
CA ARG A 513 19.06 -69.47 8.32
C ARG A 513 18.01 -69.15 7.23
N VAL A 514 18.00 -69.72 6.03
CA VAL A 514 18.07 -71.14 5.57
C VAL A 514 16.75 -71.90 5.82
N ALA A 515 15.80 -71.73 4.89
CA ALA A 515 14.88 -72.75 4.36
C ALA A 515 14.00 -72.15 3.23
N GLN A 516 13.51 -72.87 2.20
CA GLN A 516 14.22 -73.62 1.15
C GLN A 516 13.25 -73.97 -0.03
N ARG A 517 13.56 -73.49 -1.26
CA ARG A 517 13.10 -73.97 -2.60
C ARG A 517 11.59 -74.09 -2.93
N ARG A 518 11.16 -73.35 -3.96
CA ARG A 518 10.77 -73.81 -5.33
C ARG A 518 10.39 -72.58 -6.18
N THR A 519 11.21 -72.12 -7.14
CA THR A 519 11.38 -72.59 -8.54
C THR A 519 10.13 -72.49 -9.43
N ASN A 520 10.05 -71.40 -10.20
CA ASN A 520 9.77 -71.26 -11.65
C ASN A 520 9.54 -69.74 -11.89
N ALA A 521 10.26 -68.98 -12.71
CA ALA A 521 10.80 -69.16 -14.07
C ALA A 521 9.73 -69.05 -15.17
N VAL A 522 9.67 -67.90 -15.84
CA VAL A 522 9.89 -67.70 -17.30
C VAL A 522 9.78 -66.19 -17.62
N LEU A 523 10.76 -65.70 -18.40
CA LEU A 523 10.85 -64.41 -19.11
C LEU A 523 10.22 -63.17 -18.42
#